data_AF-A0A8T1W2C6-F1
#
_entry.id   AF-A0A8T1W2C6-F1
#
_cell.length_a   1.000
_cell.length_b   1.000
_cell.length_c   1.000
_cell.angle_alpha   90.00
_cell.angle_beta   90.00
_cell.angle_gamma   90.00
#
_symmetry.space_group_name_H-M   'P 1'
#
loop_
_entity.id
_entity.type
_entity.pdbx_description
1 polymer ?
#
loop_
_entity_poly.entity_id
_entity_poly.type
_entity_poly.pdbx_seq_one_letter_code
_entity_poly.pdbx_strand_id
1 'polypeptide(L)'
;MSSSPSRLLPLCAATSGSLLASRWYTRCSGTDVSAAGPSIQAHSYSDGHQRRAPRMIIGDPDAFARKMRKFTKDGPEQLLVIADFDRTLTPYYKQRSDPKTPLEQENSSHGLLMTSTVLHPRVCVGEQELFARFYPVEMSPTLSAEEKLPFMEQWWDSAHALLIEYKLTKKQIDQAVSLGSLSFRQGFHPLFKLLHDQQVPTLIFSAGLYDVIHAALEQEFAAERKRNGGSTETKSNKPSNVHVVSNMMRFDASGVINGFDGTVIHSLNKTARVLLDSSFWEEYELKKRRNVLLLGDSRGDVRMSEGLDADEIIRVGFLNVHVDEALNEYLELYDVVFTHDVSLVPVQMLIEQITASKGSQQN
;
A
#
# COMPACT_ATOMS: atom_id res chain seq x y z
N MET A 1 -22.38 55.81 27.75
CA MET A 1 -21.07 55.95 27.10
C MET A 1 -21.20 55.37 25.69
N SER A 2 -20.73 56.14 24.69
CA SER A 2 -20.72 55.97 23.22
C SER A 2 -20.98 54.57 22.64
N SER A 3 -21.66 54.34 21.51
CA SER A 3 -22.18 55.20 20.42
C SER A 3 -23.13 54.33 19.56
N SER A 4 -24.29 54.87 19.19
CA SER A 4 -25.22 54.32 18.17
C SER A 4 -24.79 54.71 16.74
N PRO A 5 -25.63 54.52 15.70
CA PRO A 5 -26.02 53.31 14.97
C PRO A 5 -25.70 53.47 13.46
N SER A 6 -26.05 52.51 12.58
CA SER A 6 -26.45 52.82 11.19
C SER A 6 -27.11 51.64 10.47
N ARG A 7 -28.34 51.88 10.01
CA ARG A 7 -29.06 51.13 8.96
C ARG A 7 -28.53 51.56 7.59
N LEU A 8 -28.63 50.69 6.56
CA LEU A 8 -29.18 50.98 5.22
C LEU A 8 -28.99 49.78 4.25
N LEU A 9 -30.09 49.29 3.69
CA LEU A 9 -30.24 48.69 2.35
C LEU A 9 -30.65 49.84 1.38
N PRO A 10 -30.75 49.74 0.02
CA PRO A 10 -30.88 48.53 -0.83
C PRO A 10 -30.29 48.59 -2.29
N LEU A 11 -30.58 47.53 -3.07
CA LEU A 11 -30.83 47.41 -4.54
C LEU A 11 -29.70 47.59 -5.60
N CYS A 12 -29.50 46.56 -6.44
CA CYS A 12 -29.92 46.52 -7.86
C CYS A 12 -29.40 45.28 -8.62
N ALA A 13 -30.22 44.80 -9.56
CA ALA A 13 -29.97 43.69 -10.48
C ALA A 13 -29.23 44.14 -11.75
N ALA A 14 -28.46 43.24 -12.38
CA ALA A 14 -28.19 43.28 -13.82
C ALA A 14 -27.69 41.91 -14.35
N THR A 15 -28.22 41.56 -15.52
CA THR A 15 -27.98 40.38 -16.36
C THR A 15 -26.74 40.53 -17.26
N SER A 16 -26.03 39.43 -17.52
CA SER A 16 -25.28 39.06 -18.76
C SER A 16 -24.49 37.78 -18.43
N GLY A 17 -24.38 36.72 -19.23
CA GLY A 17 -24.50 36.57 -20.68
C GLY A 17 -23.10 36.49 -21.30
N SER A 18 -22.49 35.29 -21.36
CA SER A 18 -21.47 34.80 -22.35
C SER A 18 -20.82 33.51 -21.79
N LEU A 19 -21.11 32.29 -22.27
CA LEU A 19 -20.64 31.65 -23.51
C LEU A 19 -19.15 31.90 -23.80
N LEU A 20 -18.30 30.94 -23.44
CA LEU A 20 -17.19 30.50 -24.29
C LEU A 20 -16.97 29.00 -24.06
N ALA A 21 -17.49 28.24 -25.02
CA ALA A 21 -17.13 26.85 -25.24
C ALA A 21 -15.77 26.79 -25.92
N SER A 22 -14.88 25.92 -25.46
CA SER A 22 -13.81 25.34 -26.28
C SER A 22 -14.01 23.83 -26.33
N ARG A 23 -14.68 23.42 -27.41
CA ARG A 23 -14.78 22.05 -27.91
C ARG A 23 -13.39 21.50 -28.19
N TRP A 24 -13.11 20.28 -27.72
CA TRP A 24 -12.42 19.28 -28.53
C TRP A 24 -13.25 18.00 -28.49
N TYR A 25 -14.04 17.81 -29.54
CA TYR A 25 -14.62 16.51 -29.90
C TYR A 25 -13.65 15.86 -30.88
N THR A 26 -13.19 14.65 -30.57
CA THR A 26 -12.84 13.67 -31.61
C THR A 26 -13.87 12.55 -31.54
N ARG A 27 -14.37 12.24 -32.72
CA ARG A 27 -15.61 11.53 -33.04
C ARG A 27 -15.33 10.03 -33.08
N CYS A 28 -16.09 9.22 -32.35
CA CYS A 28 -16.35 7.83 -32.71
C CYS A 28 -17.86 7.69 -32.92
N SER A 29 -18.26 7.51 -34.16
CA SER A 29 -19.64 7.25 -34.59
C SER A 29 -19.88 5.74 -34.64
N GLY A 30 -20.86 5.28 -33.88
CA GLY A 30 -21.47 3.95 -33.95
C GLY A 30 -22.72 3.96 -33.06
N THR A 31 -23.87 3.72 -33.66
CA THR A 31 -25.23 4.05 -33.19
C THR A 31 -25.78 3.18 -32.05
N ASP A 32 -26.45 3.88 -31.13
CA ASP A 32 -27.67 3.54 -30.36
C ASP A 32 -27.80 2.18 -29.65
N VAL A 33 -27.64 2.19 -28.32
CA VAL A 33 -28.68 1.71 -27.39
C VAL A 33 -28.69 2.62 -26.15
N SER A 34 -29.85 3.24 -25.91
CA SER A 34 -30.19 4.00 -24.71
C SER A 34 -30.12 3.12 -23.46
N ALA A 35 -29.20 3.45 -22.55
CA ALA A 35 -29.36 3.20 -21.12
C ALA A 35 -28.55 4.26 -20.38
N ALA A 36 -29.25 5.25 -19.82
CA ALA A 36 -28.68 6.17 -18.85
C ALA A 36 -28.36 5.36 -17.59
N GLY A 37 -27.15 4.78 -17.54
CA GLY A 37 -26.57 4.27 -16.31
C GLY A 37 -26.02 5.44 -15.49
N PRO A 38 -26.25 5.50 -14.17
CA PRO A 38 -25.58 6.50 -13.35
C PRO A 38 -24.08 6.23 -13.45
N SER A 39 -23.31 7.25 -13.86
CA SER A 39 -21.86 7.21 -13.71
C SER A 39 -21.56 7.21 -12.22
N ILE A 40 -21.43 6.02 -11.62
CA ILE A 40 -20.94 5.87 -10.26
C ILE A 40 -19.44 6.11 -10.32
N GLN A 41 -19.05 7.38 -10.41
CA GLN A 41 -17.76 7.80 -9.89
C GLN A 41 -17.84 7.54 -8.39
N ALA A 42 -17.26 6.42 -7.94
CA ALA A 42 -16.98 6.22 -6.53
C ALA A 42 -16.28 7.48 -6.05
N HIS A 43 -16.95 8.24 -5.18
CA HIS A 43 -16.45 9.52 -4.71
C HIS A 43 -15.11 9.24 -4.01
N SER A 44 -13.99 9.50 -4.69
CA SER A 44 -12.70 9.58 -4.02
C SER A 44 -12.88 10.62 -2.93
N TYR A 45 -12.62 10.24 -1.69
CA TYR A 45 -12.64 11.19 -0.59
C TYR A 45 -11.74 12.38 -0.95
N SER A 46 -12.35 13.56 -1.15
CA SER A 46 -11.62 14.80 -1.39
C SER A 46 -11.40 15.43 -0.02
N ASP A 47 -10.16 15.39 0.47
CA ASP A 47 -9.71 16.06 1.71
C ASP A 47 -9.70 17.60 1.54
N GLY A 48 -10.72 18.16 0.87
CA GLY A 48 -10.89 19.59 0.62
C GLY A 48 -9.75 20.27 -0.15
N HIS A 49 -8.86 19.52 -0.82
CA HIS A 49 -7.60 20.04 -1.37
C HIS A 49 -6.72 20.81 -0.36
N GLN A 50 -7.02 20.74 0.95
CA GLN A 50 -6.29 21.48 1.97
C GLN A 50 -5.11 20.65 2.43
N ARG A 51 -3.97 20.93 1.80
CA ARG A 51 -2.65 20.40 2.14
C ARG A 51 -2.42 20.39 3.65
N ARG A 52 -2.17 19.22 4.19
CA ARG A 52 -1.47 19.07 5.48
C ARG A 52 -0.08 18.52 5.20
N ALA A 53 0.91 19.07 5.88
CA ALA A 53 2.29 18.62 5.74
C ALA A 53 2.42 17.17 6.24
N PRO A 54 3.29 16.35 5.66
CA PRO A 54 3.60 15.03 6.21
C PRO A 54 4.02 15.15 7.67
N ARG A 55 3.50 14.28 8.55
CA ARG A 55 3.81 14.28 9.99
C ARG A 55 4.22 12.90 10.44
N MET A 56 5.14 12.86 11.39
CA MET A 56 5.47 11.71 12.22
C MET A 56 4.99 11.99 13.63
N ILE A 57 4.14 11.13 14.16
CA ILE A 57 3.55 11.27 15.48
C ILE A 57 3.87 10.00 16.27
N ILE A 58 4.46 10.16 17.45
CA ILE A 58 4.79 9.04 18.34
C ILE A 58 3.75 9.03 19.46
N GLY A 59 3.04 7.91 19.63
CA GLY A 59 1.95 7.80 20.61
C GLY A 59 2.44 7.90 22.06
N ASP A 60 3.42 7.06 22.41
CA ASP A 60 4.11 7.08 23.71
C ASP A 60 5.64 7.20 23.47
N PRO A 61 6.21 8.42 23.58
CA PRO A 61 7.63 8.64 23.38
C PRO A 61 8.54 7.84 24.32
N ASP A 62 8.12 7.61 25.57
CA ASP A 62 8.92 6.88 26.55
C ASP A 62 8.92 5.38 26.26
N ALA A 63 7.77 4.82 25.89
CA ALA A 63 7.69 3.44 25.42
C ALA A 63 8.53 3.25 24.16
N PHE A 64 8.35 4.11 23.15
CA PHE A 64 9.12 4.06 21.92
C PHE A 64 10.64 4.12 22.18
N ALA A 65 11.09 5.01 23.05
CA ALA A 65 12.50 5.11 23.44
C ALA A 65 13.02 3.85 24.17
N ARG A 66 12.19 3.16 24.98
CA ARG A 66 12.54 1.86 25.57
C ARG A 66 12.71 0.79 24.50
N LYS A 67 11.78 0.69 23.54
CA LYS A 67 11.86 -0.26 22.43
C LYS A 67 13.09 -0.03 21.57
N MET A 68 13.36 1.23 21.19
CA MET A 68 14.55 1.61 20.42
C MET A 68 15.85 1.22 21.14
N ARG A 69 15.95 1.44 22.46
CA ARG A 69 17.12 0.99 23.24
C ARG A 69 17.32 -0.53 23.18
N LYS A 70 16.24 -1.31 23.23
CA LYS A 70 16.32 -2.77 23.07
C LYS A 70 16.79 -3.14 21.65
N PHE A 71 16.18 -2.57 20.62
CA PHE A 71 16.57 -2.84 19.23
C PHE A 71 18.05 -2.50 18.98
N THR A 72 18.51 -1.33 19.44
CA THR A 72 19.90 -0.89 19.33
C THR A 72 20.86 -1.78 20.12
N LYS A 73 20.47 -2.24 21.32
CA LYS A 73 21.28 -3.16 22.13
C LYS A 73 21.42 -4.53 21.47
N ASP A 74 20.34 -5.05 20.91
CA ASP A 74 20.25 -6.41 20.36
C ASP A 74 20.80 -6.50 18.92
N GLY A 75 20.84 -5.38 18.19
CA GLY A 75 21.45 -5.27 16.87
C GLY A 75 20.63 -5.85 15.72
N PRO A 76 21.09 -5.65 14.46
CA PRO A 76 20.40 -6.10 13.25
C PRO A 76 20.29 -7.63 13.13
N GLU A 77 21.16 -8.40 13.79
CA GLU A 77 21.14 -9.86 13.84
C GLU A 77 19.87 -10.43 14.52
N GLN A 78 19.20 -9.64 15.37
CA GLN A 78 17.93 -10.03 15.98
C GLN A 78 16.73 -9.36 15.32
N LEU A 79 16.94 -8.52 14.30
CA LEU A 79 15.88 -7.77 13.64
C LEU A 79 15.21 -8.58 12.52
N LEU A 80 13.88 -8.54 12.49
CA LEU A 80 13.03 -8.90 11.36
C LEU A 80 12.20 -7.68 10.95
N VAL A 81 12.14 -7.37 9.66
CA VAL A 81 11.20 -6.38 9.14
C VAL A 81 10.01 -7.10 8.52
N ILE A 82 8.80 -6.67 8.87
CA ILE A 82 7.55 -7.11 8.24
C ILE A 82 6.84 -5.89 7.72
N ALA A 83 6.54 -5.84 6.43
CA ALA A 83 5.88 -4.72 5.78
C ALA A 83 4.70 -5.18 4.95
N ASP A 84 3.57 -4.50 5.06
CA ASP A 84 2.58 -4.54 4.00
C ASP A 84 3.15 -3.90 2.71
N PHE A 85 2.55 -4.18 1.56
CA PHE A 85 2.97 -3.63 0.27
C PHE A 85 2.15 -2.40 -0.16
N ASP A 86 0.83 -2.57 -0.30
CA ASP A 86 -0.04 -1.59 -0.95
C ASP A 86 -0.31 -0.44 0.02
N ARG A 87 -0.03 0.82 -0.37
CA ARG A 87 -0.14 2.01 0.51
C ARG A 87 0.84 2.05 1.67
N THR A 88 1.62 0.99 1.91
CA THR A 88 2.71 0.95 2.88
C THR A 88 4.07 1.15 2.20
N LEU A 89 4.48 0.27 1.30
CA LEU A 89 5.71 0.43 0.50
C LEU A 89 5.45 1.26 -0.76
N THR A 90 4.24 1.17 -1.31
CA THR A 90 3.74 2.07 -2.34
C THR A 90 3.04 3.27 -1.68
N PRO A 91 3.06 4.46 -2.30
CA PRO A 91 2.40 5.62 -1.72
C PRO A 91 0.88 5.51 -1.83
N TYR A 92 0.17 6.34 -1.08
CA TYR A 92 -1.28 6.45 -1.25
C TYR A 92 -1.62 7.32 -2.46
N TYR A 93 -0.88 8.40 -2.67
CA TYR A 93 -1.05 9.29 -3.81
C TYR A 93 0.09 9.15 -4.81
N LYS A 94 -0.22 9.35 -6.09
CA LYS A 94 0.81 9.46 -7.12
C LYS A 94 1.70 10.67 -6.85
N GLN A 95 2.99 10.52 -7.15
CA GLN A 95 3.93 11.62 -7.12
C GLN A 95 3.50 12.69 -8.13
N ARG A 96 3.40 13.94 -7.67
CA ARG A 96 3.04 15.08 -8.52
C ARG A 96 4.29 15.88 -8.88
N SER A 97 4.43 16.20 -10.16
CA SER A 97 5.43 17.16 -10.65
C SER A 97 5.01 18.61 -10.39
N ASP A 98 3.71 18.91 -10.53
CA ASP A 98 3.13 20.22 -10.20
C ASP A 98 2.27 20.12 -8.93
N PRO A 99 2.61 20.87 -7.86
CA PRO A 99 1.81 20.94 -6.63
C PRO A 99 0.36 21.45 -6.80
N LYS A 100 0.02 22.02 -7.97
CA LYS A 100 -1.34 22.45 -8.35
C LYS A 100 -2.18 21.35 -8.99
N THR A 101 -1.58 20.29 -9.54
CA THR A 101 -2.31 19.16 -10.09
C THR A 101 -3.14 18.50 -9.00
N PRO A 102 -4.40 18.10 -9.24
CA PRO A 102 -5.18 17.35 -8.26
C PRO A 102 -4.43 16.12 -7.75
N LEU A 103 -4.67 15.74 -6.49
CA LEU A 103 -4.14 14.49 -5.97
C LEU A 103 -4.84 13.34 -6.70
N GLU A 104 -4.05 12.45 -7.29
CA GLU A 104 -4.52 11.19 -7.82
C GLU A 104 -4.09 10.06 -6.88
N GLN A 105 -4.99 9.13 -6.62
CA GLN A 105 -4.65 7.92 -5.88
C GLN A 105 -3.70 7.07 -6.73
N GLU A 106 -2.67 6.51 -6.11
CA GLU A 106 -1.84 5.50 -6.77
C GLU A 106 -2.63 4.20 -6.92
N ASN A 107 -2.21 3.26 -7.75
CA ASN A 107 -2.83 1.93 -7.77
C ASN A 107 -2.38 1.06 -6.58
N SER A 108 -3.23 0.14 -6.15
CA SER A 108 -2.79 -1.07 -5.43
C SER A 108 -2.38 -2.16 -6.42
N SER A 109 -1.83 -3.28 -5.95
CA SER A 109 -1.54 -4.45 -6.78
C SER A 109 -2.78 -4.98 -7.51
N HIS A 110 -3.93 -5.07 -6.82
CA HIS A 110 -5.23 -5.36 -7.44
C HIS A 110 -5.63 -4.25 -8.42
N GLY A 111 -5.61 -2.99 -7.98
CA GLY A 111 -6.03 -1.86 -8.81
C GLY A 111 -5.24 -1.74 -10.11
N LEU A 112 -3.91 -1.95 -10.07
CA LEU A 112 -3.05 -1.92 -11.25
C LEU A 112 -3.47 -2.96 -12.27
N LEU A 113 -3.76 -4.18 -11.82
CA LEU A 113 -4.12 -5.27 -12.71
C LEU A 113 -5.56 -5.11 -13.23
N MET A 114 -6.51 -4.91 -12.33
CA MET A 114 -7.94 -4.93 -12.64
C MET A 114 -8.40 -3.73 -13.47
N THR A 115 -7.70 -2.59 -13.36
CA THR A 115 -7.98 -1.39 -14.18
C THR A 115 -7.17 -1.32 -15.47
N SER A 116 -6.26 -2.28 -15.70
CA SER A 116 -5.42 -2.29 -16.89
C SER A 116 -6.24 -2.58 -18.17
N THR A 117 -5.95 -1.81 -19.21
CA THR A 117 -6.55 -1.99 -20.55
C THR A 117 -6.08 -3.27 -21.26
N VAL A 118 -5.10 -3.96 -20.69
CA VAL A 118 -4.61 -5.27 -21.16
C VAL A 118 -5.61 -6.39 -20.86
N LEU A 119 -6.46 -6.20 -19.85
CA LEU A 119 -7.44 -7.19 -19.43
C LEU A 119 -8.77 -6.99 -20.17
N HIS A 120 -9.59 -8.04 -20.16
CA HIS A 120 -10.92 -7.97 -20.73
C HIS A 120 -11.75 -6.90 -19.99
N PRO A 121 -12.48 -5.98 -20.68
CA PRO A 121 -13.18 -4.87 -20.03
C PRO A 121 -14.16 -5.26 -18.92
N ARG A 122 -14.72 -6.48 -18.99
CA ARG A 122 -15.60 -7.02 -17.93
C ARG A 122 -14.89 -7.24 -16.60
N VAL A 123 -13.58 -7.48 -16.59
CA VAL A 123 -12.80 -7.61 -15.35
C VAL A 123 -12.78 -6.28 -14.61
N CYS A 124 -12.51 -5.19 -15.33
CA CYS A 124 -12.51 -3.83 -14.76
C CYS A 124 -13.89 -3.43 -14.22
N VAL A 125 -14.95 -3.70 -14.98
CA VAL A 125 -16.33 -3.44 -14.53
C VAL A 125 -16.68 -4.27 -13.29
N GLY A 126 -16.37 -5.57 -13.30
CA GLY A 126 -16.62 -6.46 -12.17
C GLY A 126 -15.87 -6.01 -10.92
N GLU A 127 -14.61 -5.59 -11.04
CA GLU A 127 -13.85 -5.09 -9.90
C GLU A 127 -14.44 -3.81 -9.34
N GLN A 128 -14.87 -2.87 -10.19
CA GLN A 128 -15.51 -1.64 -9.73
C GLN A 128 -16.79 -1.93 -8.93
N GLU A 129 -17.58 -2.92 -9.38
CA GLU A 129 -18.79 -3.36 -8.68
C GLU A 129 -18.45 -4.02 -7.33
N LEU A 130 -17.44 -4.90 -7.29
CA LEU A 130 -16.97 -5.53 -6.05
C LEU A 130 -16.43 -4.49 -5.06
N PHE A 131 -15.55 -3.59 -5.51
CA PHE A 131 -15.00 -2.52 -4.69
C PHE A 131 -16.10 -1.63 -4.11
N ALA A 132 -17.05 -1.19 -4.94
CA ALA A 132 -18.16 -0.35 -4.49
C ALA A 132 -19.04 -1.04 -3.43
N ARG A 133 -19.14 -2.37 -3.48
CA ARG A 133 -19.93 -3.16 -2.53
C ARG A 133 -19.20 -3.43 -1.22
N PHE A 134 -17.92 -3.80 -1.27
CA PHE A 134 -17.20 -4.37 -0.13
C PHE A 134 -16.26 -3.39 0.57
N TYR A 135 -15.68 -2.43 -0.14
CA TYR A 135 -14.78 -1.44 0.46
C TYR A 135 -15.45 -0.60 1.58
N PRO A 136 -16.72 -0.17 1.47
CA PRO A 136 -17.40 0.51 2.59
C PRO A 136 -17.55 -0.38 3.84
N VAL A 137 -17.67 -1.69 3.66
CA VAL A 137 -17.75 -2.66 4.77
C VAL A 137 -16.39 -2.81 5.45
N GLU A 138 -15.32 -2.94 4.66
CA GLU A 138 -13.94 -2.98 5.17
C GLU A 138 -13.62 -1.75 6.02
N MET A 139 -13.96 -0.56 5.50
CA MET A 139 -13.70 0.73 6.13
C MET A 139 -14.67 1.09 7.26
N SER A 140 -15.72 0.30 7.50
CA SER A 140 -16.73 0.62 8.51
C SER A 140 -16.14 0.71 9.92
N PRO A 141 -16.31 1.83 10.65
CA PRO A 141 -15.86 1.94 12.04
C PRO A 141 -16.83 1.27 13.03
N THR A 142 -18.02 0.84 12.58
CA THR A 142 -19.07 0.29 13.45
C THR A 142 -19.11 -1.24 13.45
N LEU A 143 -18.61 -1.89 12.41
CA LEU A 143 -18.58 -3.34 12.31
C LEU A 143 -17.31 -3.89 12.96
N SER A 144 -17.48 -4.94 13.76
CA SER A 144 -16.38 -5.72 14.32
C SER A 144 -15.63 -6.51 13.23
N ALA A 145 -14.44 -7.00 13.56
CA ALA A 145 -13.67 -7.85 12.65
C ALA A 145 -14.42 -9.15 12.30
N GLU A 146 -15.14 -9.73 13.26
CA GLU A 146 -15.93 -10.95 13.07
C GLU A 146 -17.11 -10.72 12.12
N GLU A 147 -17.80 -9.58 12.24
CA GLU A 147 -18.90 -9.22 11.34
C GLU A 147 -18.41 -8.91 9.92
N LYS A 148 -17.21 -8.36 9.77
CA LYS A 148 -16.61 -8.05 8.45
C LYS A 148 -16.06 -9.29 7.75
N LEU A 149 -15.62 -10.30 8.49
CA LEU A 149 -14.93 -11.48 7.96
C LEU A 149 -15.63 -12.13 6.75
N PRO A 150 -16.92 -12.52 6.80
CA PRO A 150 -17.56 -13.19 5.66
C PRO A 150 -17.65 -12.29 4.41
N PHE A 151 -17.69 -10.96 4.58
CA PHE A 151 -17.69 -10.03 3.47
C PHE A 151 -16.31 -9.91 2.82
N MET A 152 -15.24 -9.96 3.61
CA MET A 152 -13.86 -9.95 3.08
C MET A 152 -13.54 -11.25 2.35
N GLU A 153 -13.96 -12.39 2.89
CA GLU A 153 -13.83 -13.68 2.20
C GLU A 153 -14.58 -13.66 0.86
N GLN A 154 -15.85 -13.23 0.87
CA GLN A 154 -16.65 -13.14 -0.35
C GLN A 154 -16.05 -12.18 -1.38
N TRP A 155 -15.49 -11.03 -0.94
CA TRP A 155 -14.89 -10.07 -1.86
C TRP A 155 -13.69 -10.67 -2.59
N TRP A 156 -12.71 -11.19 -1.86
CA TRP A 156 -11.51 -11.77 -2.47
C TRP A 156 -11.84 -13.00 -3.33
N ASP A 157 -12.74 -13.88 -2.87
CA ASP A 157 -13.19 -15.03 -3.68
C ASP A 157 -13.82 -14.58 -5.01
N SER A 158 -14.65 -13.53 -4.99
CA SER A 158 -15.27 -12.99 -6.20
C SER A 158 -14.25 -12.35 -7.14
N ALA A 159 -13.30 -11.58 -6.58
CA ALA A 159 -12.25 -10.93 -7.36
C ALA A 159 -11.33 -11.97 -8.04
N HIS A 160 -10.94 -13.02 -7.29
CA HIS A 160 -10.18 -14.13 -7.82
C HIS A 160 -10.95 -14.92 -8.91
N ALA A 161 -12.25 -15.15 -8.70
CA ALA A 161 -13.10 -15.81 -9.68
C ALA A 161 -13.18 -15.04 -11.00
N LEU A 162 -13.24 -13.70 -10.97
CA LEU A 162 -13.22 -12.87 -12.17
C LEU A 162 -11.94 -13.09 -12.99
N LEU A 163 -10.78 -13.15 -12.34
CA LEU A 163 -9.50 -13.38 -13.03
C LEU A 163 -9.44 -14.74 -13.71
N ILE A 164 -10.03 -15.77 -13.08
CA ILE A 164 -10.12 -17.13 -13.62
C ILE A 164 -11.13 -17.21 -14.78
N GLU A 165 -12.32 -16.66 -14.60
CA GLU A 165 -13.39 -16.66 -15.62
C GLU A 165 -12.90 -16.03 -16.93
N TYR A 166 -12.20 -14.90 -16.83
CA TYR A 166 -11.68 -14.16 -17.98
C TYR A 166 -10.27 -14.60 -18.41
N LYS A 167 -9.77 -15.74 -17.91
CA LYS A 167 -8.56 -16.43 -18.37
C LYS A 167 -7.33 -15.52 -18.40
N LEU A 168 -7.08 -14.80 -17.32
CA LEU A 168 -5.88 -13.98 -17.19
C LEU A 168 -4.63 -14.81 -17.49
N THR A 169 -3.70 -14.24 -18.26
CA THR A 169 -2.41 -14.87 -18.55
C THR A 169 -1.26 -14.18 -17.82
N LYS A 170 -0.19 -14.95 -17.54
CA LYS A 170 1.04 -14.40 -16.97
C LYS A 170 1.61 -13.24 -17.80
N LYS A 171 1.55 -13.36 -19.13
CA LYS A 171 1.98 -12.30 -20.05
C LYS A 171 1.17 -11.01 -19.89
N GLN A 172 -0.14 -11.11 -19.65
CA GLN A 172 -0.97 -9.93 -19.40
C GLN A 172 -0.62 -9.24 -18.09
N ILE A 173 -0.18 -9.99 -17.06
CA ILE A 173 0.32 -9.41 -15.81
C ILE A 173 1.59 -8.61 -16.08
N ASP A 174 2.57 -9.20 -16.75
CA ASP A 174 3.83 -8.53 -17.10
C ASP A 174 3.56 -7.25 -17.93
N GLN A 175 2.63 -7.33 -18.88
CA GLN A 175 2.22 -6.18 -19.68
C GLN A 175 1.48 -5.12 -18.85
N ALA A 176 0.59 -5.51 -17.94
CA ALA A 176 -0.13 -4.60 -17.07
C ALA A 176 0.82 -3.85 -16.13
N VAL A 177 1.83 -4.54 -15.57
CA VAL A 177 2.86 -3.91 -14.72
C VAL A 177 3.77 -2.98 -15.52
N SER A 178 4.15 -3.39 -16.74
CA SER A 178 5.01 -2.56 -17.60
C SER A 178 4.32 -1.30 -18.13
N LEU A 179 3.00 -1.34 -18.36
CA LEU A 179 2.21 -0.23 -18.89
C LEU A 179 1.53 0.60 -17.80
N GLY A 180 1.28 -0.01 -16.64
CA GLY A 180 0.57 0.59 -15.52
C GLY A 180 1.41 1.58 -14.74
N SER A 181 0.73 2.35 -13.88
CA SER A 181 1.35 3.19 -12.86
C SER A 181 1.31 2.45 -11.53
N LEU A 182 2.48 2.16 -10.97
CA LEU A 182 2.66 1.77 -9.58
C LEU A 182 4.04 2.25 -9.14
N SER A 183 4.07 3.29 -8.33
CA SER A 183 5.31 3.84 -7.78
C SER A 183 5.61 3.31 -6.38
N PHE A 184 6.86 3.46 -5.96
CA PHE A 184 7.31 3.16 -4.60
C PHE A 184 7.53 4.45 -3.82
N ARG A 185 7.32 4.39 -2.50
CA ARG A 185 7.58 5.53 -1.62
C ARG A 185 9.04 5.99 -1.75
N GLN A 186 9.25 7.29 -1.68
CA GLN A 186 10.61 7.85 -1.59
C GLN A 186 11.36 7.19 -0.43
N GLY A 187 12.63 6.81 -0.65
CA GLY A 187 13.44 6.09 0.33
C GLY A 187 13.36 4.56 0.23
N PHE A 188 12.55 4.01 -0.69
CA PHE A 188 12.45 2.57 -0.91
C PHE A 188 13.81 1.90 -1.21
N HIS A 189 14.53 2.33 -2.25
CA HIS A 189 15.82 1.69 -2.60
C HIS A 189 16.89 1.82 -1.51
N PRO A 190 17.14 3.01 -0.91
CA PRO A 190 18.10 3.11 0.18
C PRO A 190 17.76 2.23 1.39
N LEU A 191 16.48 2.16 1.78
CA LEU A 191 16.03 1.30 2.87
C LEU A 191 16.29 -0.18 2.57
N PHE A 192 15.84 -0.66 1.40
CA PHE A 192 16.00 -2.08 1.04
C PHE A 192 17.47 -2.46 0.82
N LYS A 193 18.29 -1.53 0.31
CA LYS A 193 19.74 -1.71 0.26
C LYS A 193 20.34 -1.84 1.66
N LEU A 194 19.97 -0.96 2.58
CA LEU A 194 20.46 -1.01 3.96
C LEU A 194 20.07 -2.32 4.66
N LEU A 195 18.82 -2.76 4.52
CA LEU A 195 18.34 -4.04 5.07
C LEU A 195 19.12 -5.22 4.48
N HIS A 196 19.39 -5.19 3.18
CA HIS A 196 20.19 -6.21 2.50
C HIS A 196 21.64 -6.25 3.01
N ASP A 197 22.32 -5.09 3.05
CA ASP A 197 23.70 -4.97 3.49
C ASP A 197 23.88 -5.43 4.95
N GLN A 198 22.85 -5.27 5.78
CA GLN A 198 22.81 -5.69 7.18
C GLN A 198 22.27 -7.12 7.39
N GLN A 199 21.96 -7.84 6.32
CA GLN A 199 21.40 -9.20 6.35
C GLN A 199 20.14 -9.31 7.22
N VAL A 200 19.30 -8.28 7.19
CA VAL A 200 18.03 -8.23 7.90
C VAL A 200 16.96 -8.88 7.03
N PRO A 201 16.34 -10.01 7.46
CA PRO A 201 15.22 -10.59 6.75
C PRO A 201 14.06 -9.59 6.68
N THR A 202 13.47 -9.48 5.49
CA THR A 202 12.36 -8.58 5.22
C THR A 202 11.21 -9.37 4.61
N LEU A 203 10.11 -9.49 5.34
CA LEU A 203 8.87 -10.06 4.85
C LEU A 203 8.00 -8.94 4.27
N ILE A 204 7.66 -9.03 2.99
CA ILE A 204 6.55 -8.28 2.40
C ILE A 204 5.31 -9.16 2.51
N PHE A 205 4.33 -8.77 3.32
CA PHE A 205 3.12 -9.54 3.60
C PHE A 205 1.87 -8.79 3.18
N SER A 206 1.33 -9.16 2.02
CA SER A 206 0.28 -8.41 1.36
C SER A 206 -0.97 -9.26 1.11
N ALA A 207 -2.14 -8.65 1.31
CA ALA A 207 -3.43 -9.18 0.84
C ALA A 207 -3.66 -8.93 -0.66
N GLY A 208 -2.67 -8.35 -1.34
CA GLY A 208 -2.64 -8.09 -2.76
C GLY A 208 -2.47 -9.34 -3.63
N LEU A 209 -1.99 -9.13 -4.86
CA LEU A 209 -1.70 -10.18 -5.82
C LEU A 209 -0.19 -10.42 -5.91
N TYR A 210 0.26 -11.62 -5.50
CA TYR A 210 1.69 -11.96 -5.45
C TYR A 210 2.39 -11.74 -6.79
N ASP A 211 1.82 -12.23 -7.90
CA ASP A 211 2.44 -12.17 -9.22
C ASP A 211 2.61 -10.73 -9.72
N VAL A 212 1.67 -9.84 -9.37
CA VAL A 212 1.74 -8.42 -9.68
C VAL A 212 2.81 -7.74 -8.82
N ILE A 213 2.81 -7.99 -7.51
CA ILE A 213 3.79 -7.44 -6.57
C ILE A 213 5.20 -7.88 -6.96
N HIS A 214 5.36 -9.17 -7.27
CA HIS A 214 6.64 -9.74 -7.67
C HIS A 214 7.15 -9.13 -8.98
N ALA A 215 6.29 -9.01 -10.00
CA ALA A 215 6.65 -8.37 -11.26
C ALA A 215 7.01 -6.89 -11.07
N ALA A 216 6.27 -6.16 -10.22
CA ALA A 216 6.56 -4.75 -9.92
C ALA A 216 7.89 -4.57 -9.19
N LEU A 217 8.19 -5.40 -8.18
CA LEU A 217 9.48 -5.39 -7.48
C LEU A 217 10.63 -5.71 -8.43
N GLU A 218 10.49 -6.74 -9.27
CA GLU A 218 11.51 -7.10 -10.26
C GLU A 218 11.78 -5.96 -11.25
N GLN A 219 10.74 -5.33 -11.79
CA GLN A 219 10.86 -4.18 -12.68
C GLN A 219 11.55 -3.00 -11.99
N GLU A 220 11.16 -2.68 -10.75
CA GLU A 220 11.71 -1.54 -10.02
C GLU A 220 13.19 -1.74 -9.69
N PHE A 221 13.57 -2.90 -9.12
CA PHE A 221 14.97 -3.19 -8.81
C PHE A 221 15.84 -3.31 -10.06
N ALA A 222 15.31 -3.84 -11.17
CA ALA A 222 16.01 -3.83 -12.46
C ALA A 222 16.26 -2.40 -12.95
N ALA A 223 15.28 -1.51 -12.83
CA ALA A 223 15.40 -0.10 -13.21
C ALA A 223 16.42 0.64 -12.33
N GLU A 224 16.42 0.43 -11.02
CA GLU A 224 17.41 0.98 -10.09
C GLU A 224 18.84 0.48 -10.41
N ARG A 225 19.00 -0.83 -10.64
CA ARG A 225 20.30 -1.40 -11.01
C ARG A 225 20.85 -0.81 -12.30
N LYS A 226 19.99 -0.63 -13.31
CA LYS A 226 20.35 0.02 -14.57
C LYS A 226 20.75 1.48 -14.38
N ARG A 227 20.04 2.22 -13.52
CA ARG A 227 20.39 3.61 -13.15
C ARG A 227 21.78 3.69 -12.49
N ASN A 228 22.17 2.66 -11.74
CA ASN A 228 23.46 2.56 -11.06
C ASN A 228 24.56 1.85 -11.89
N GLY A 229 24.35 1.63 -13.19
CA GLY A 229 25.36 1.08 -14.11
C GLY A 229 25.61 -0.43 -13.99
N GLY A 230 24.74 -1.18 -13.31
CA GLY A 230 24.84 -2.63 -13.19
C GLY A 230 24.38 -3.39 -14.44
N SER A 231 24.91 -4.61 -14.65
CA SER A 231 24.49 -5.50 -15.74
C SER A 231 23.11 -6.14 -15.47
N THR A 232 22.38 -6.50 -16.53
CA THR A 232 21.01 -7.05 -16.49
C THR A 232 20.93 -8.58 -16.42
N GLU A 233 22.06 -9.27 -16.20
CA GLU A 233 22.16 -10.74 -16.29
C GLU A 233 21.91 -11.44 -14.94
N THR A 234 20.84 -11.08 -14.23
CA THR A 234 20.43 -11.76 -13.00
C THR A 234 19.06 -12.38 -13.14
N LYS A 235 18.89 -13.61 -12.64
CA LYS A 235 17.59 -14.34 -12.68
C LYS A 235 16.50 -13.64 -11.85
N SER A 236 16.88 -12.85 -10.84
CA SER A 236 16.02 -12.02 -10.01
C SER A 236 16.80 -10.78 -9.58
N ASN A 237 16.14 -9.63 -9.59
CA ASN A 237 16.69 -8.32 -9.23
C ASN A 237 16.32 -7.94 -7.79
N LYS A 238 15.22 -8.49 -7.26
CA LYS A 238 14.83 -8.31 -5.86
C LYS A 238 15.92 -8.87 -4.93
N PRO A 239 16.32 -8.15 -3.86
CA PRO A 239 17.29 -8.65 -2.89
C PRO A 239 16.88 -10.01 -2.29
N SER A 240 17.86 -10.86 -2.00
CA SER A 240 17.63 -12.23 -1.51
C SER A 240 16.97 -12.27 -0.13
N ASN A 241 17.27 -11.29 0.73
CA ASN A 241 16.71 -11.16 2.07
C ASN A 241 15.25 -10.71 2.10
N VAL A 242 14.64 -10.44 0.93
CA VAL A 242 13.23 -10.08 0.81
C VAL A 242 12.41 -11.32 0.47
N HIS A 243 11.44 -11.66 1.29
CA HIS A 243 10.47 -12.71 1.02
C HIS A 243 9.08 -12.09 0.85
N VAL A 244 8.31 -12.57 -0.13
CA VAL A 244 6.96 -12.06 -0.40
C VAL A 244 5.96 -13.15 -0.08
N VAL A 245 4.97 -12.84 0.75
CA VAL A 245 3.79 -13.68 1.00
C VAL A 245 2.55 -12.89 0.59
N SER A 246 1.79 -13.44 -0.36
CA SER A 246 0.58 -12.82 -0.88
C SER A 246 -0.26 -13.84 -1.67
N ASN A 247 -1.38 -13.42 -2.27
CA ASN A 247 -2.24 -14.32 -3.05
C ASN A 247 -1.55 -14.69 -4.37
N MET A 248 -0.99 -15.90 -4.42
CA MET A 248 -0.22 -16.40 -5.57
C MET A 248 -1.12 -17.14 -6.56
N MET A 249 -1.07 -16.70 -7.82
CA MET A 249 -1.83 -17.30 -8.90
C MET A 249 -1.19 -18.61 -9.34
N ARG A 250 -2.01 -19.61 -9.59
CA ARG A 250 -1.61 -20.86 -10.23
C ARG A 250 -1.90 -20.77 -11.72
N PHE A 251 -0.85 -20.97 -12.53
CA PHE A 251 -0.97 -20.99 -13.99
C PHE A 251 -0.87 -22.41 -14.53
N ASP A 252 -1.60 -22.70 -15.60
CA ASP A 252 -1.45 -23.92 -16.38
C ASP A 252 -0.21 -23.87 -17.30
N ALA A 253 0.05 -24.95 -18.04
CA ALA A 253 1.18 -25.06 -18.95
C ALA A 253 1.16 -24.03 -20.11
N SER A 254 -0.01 -23.45 -20.42
CA SER A 254 -0.16 -22.39 -21.42
C SER A 254 0.00 -20.98 -20.83
N GLY A 255 0.20 -20.87 -19.51
CA GLY A 255 0.35 -19.62 -18.81
C GLY A 255 -0.97 -18.91 -18.51
N VAL A 256 -2.10 -19.64 -18.54
CA VAL A 256 -3.44 -19.14 -18.17
C VAL A 256 -3.72 -19.50 -16.71
N ILE A 257 -4.28 -18.56 -15.95
CA ILE A 257 -4.64 -18.79 -14.55
C ILE A 257 -5.70 -19.90 -14.43
N ASN A 258 -5.56 -20.78 -13.45
CA ASN A 258 -6.55 -21.82 -13.13
C ASN A 258 -6.90 -21.89 -11.63
N GLY A 259 -6.33 -21.01 -10.81
CA GLY A 259 -6.60 -20.95 -9.37
C GLY A 259 -5.61 -20.07 -8.63
N PHE A 260 -5.65 -20.15 -7.31
CA PHE A 260 -4.69 -19.54 -6.39
C PHE A 260 -4.11 -20.62 -5.47
N ASP A 261 -2.89 -20.40 -4.99
CA ASP A 261 -2.20 -21.28 -4.05
C ASP A 261 -2.49 -20.91 -2.59
N GLY A 262 -2.69 -21.93 -1.76
CA GLY A 262 -2.91 -21.76 -0.32
C GLY A 262 -4.29 -21.19 0.03
N THR A 263 -4.38 -20.62 1.23
CA THR A 263 -5.57 -19.92 1.73
C THR A 263 -5.52 -18.47 1.29
N VAL A 264 -6.68 -17.91 0.93
CA VAL A 264 -6.83 -16.50 0.57
C VAL A 264 -6.33 -15.62 1.72
N ILE A 265 -5.48 -14.64 1.40
CA ILE A 265 -5.00 -13.61 2.31
C ILE A 265 -5.81 -12.35 2.04
N HIS A 266 -6.53 -11.87 3.05
CA HIS A 266 -7.29 -10.62 3.03
C HIS A 266 -6.89 -9.77 4.24
N SER A 267 -7.44 -8.55 4.36
CA SER A 267 -7.03 -7.57 5.37
C SER A 267 -7.22 -7.99 6.83
N LEU A 268 -7.96 -9.07 7.12
CA LEU A 268 -8.29 -9.51 8.49
C LEU A 268 -7.59 -10.80 8.94
N ASN A 269 -6.85 -11.49 8.05
CA ASN A 269 -6.25 -12.80 8.36
C ASN A 269 -4.71 -12.85 8.20
N LYS A 270 -4.06 -11.69 8.04
CA LYS A 270 -2.60 -11.61 7.95
C LYS A 270 -1.93 -11.92 9.30
N THR A 271 -1.37 -13.12 9.43
CA THR A 271 -0.56 -13.52 10.58
C THR A 271 0.75 -14.18 10.14
N ALA A 272 1.86 -13.91 10.83
CA ALA A 272 3.17 -14.46 10.49
C ALA A 272 3.28 -15.98 10.70
N ARG A 273 2.22 -16.65 11.16
CA ARG A 273 2.11 -18.12 11.18
C ARG A 273 2.41 -18.75 9.82
N VAL A 274 2.13 -18.02 8.73
CA VAL A 274 2.46 -18.42 7.36
C VAL A 274 3.96 -18.69 7.14
N LEU A 275 4.83 -18.14 8.00
CA LEU A 275 6.27 -18.33 7.90
C LEU A 275 6.78 -19.58 8.61
N LEU A 276 6.05 -20.16 9.57
CA LEU A 276 6.60 -21.15 10.52
C LEU A 276 7.20 -22.39 9.84
N ASP A 277 6.67 -22.79 8.69
CA ASP A 277 7.12 -23.94 7.89
C ASP A 277 7.73 -23.54 6.53
N SER A 278 8.12 -22.27 6.38
CA SER A 278 8.69 -21.75 5.13
C SER A 278 10.21 -21.96 5.06
N SER A 279 10.77 -22.12 3.85
CA SER A 279 12.23 -22.17 3.69
C SER A 279 12.91 -20.86 4.15
N PHE A 280 12.21 -19.73 4.03
CA PHE A 280 12.67 -18.42 4.51
C PHE A 280 12.92 -18.41 6.02
N TRP A 281 12.11 -19.16 6.79
CA TRP A 281 12.27 -19.29 8.23
C TRP A 281 13.62 -19.90 8.63
N GLU A 282 14.01 -20.96 7.93
CA GLU A 282 15.28 -21.66 8.18
C GLU A 282 16.46 -20.87 7.61
N GLU A 283 16.37 -20.40 6.35
CA GLU A 283 17.45 -19.72 5.64
C GLU A 283 17.94 -18.44 6.36
N TYR A 284 17.02 -17.68 6.95
CA TYR A 284 17.33 -16.42 7.64
C TYR A 284 17.34 -16.54 9.17
N GLU A 285 17.29 -17.76 9.69
CA GLU A 285 17.30 -18.09 11.11
C GLU A 285 16.24 -17.30 11.91
N LEU A 286 14.99 -17.26 11.42
CA LEU A 286 13.96 -16.39 11.98
C LEU A 286 13.65 -16.64 13.46
N LYS A 287 13.94 -17.84 13.98
CA LYS A 287 13.91 -18.16 15.42
C LYS A 287 14.78 -17.24 16.28
N LYS A 288 15.88 -16.70 15.72
CA LYS A 288 16.79 -15.76 16.40
C LYS A 288 16.36 -14.30 16.25
N ARG A 289 15.42 -14.00 15.35
CA ARG A 289 14.99 -12.63 15.05
C ARG A 289 13.88 -12.20 16.01
N ARG A 290 14.27 -11.84 17.23
CA ARG A 290 13.37 -11.54 18.36
C ARG A 290 12.80 -10.13 18.36
N ASN A 291 13.32 -9.23 17.52
CA ASN A 291 12.87 -7.84 17.42
C ASN A 291 12.19 -7.63 16.07
N VAL A 292 10.94 -7.14 16.07
CA VAL A 292 10.17 -6.95 14.82
C VAL A 292 9.89 -5.48 14.58
N LEU A 293 10.35 -4.97 13.44
CA LEU A 293 9.87 -3.69 12.91
C LEU A 293 8.72 -3.97 11.92
N LEU A 294 7.52 -3.55 12.29
CA LEU A 294 6.30 -3.77 11.52
C LEU A 294 5.86 -2.48 10.84
N LEU A 295 5.66 -2.52 9.53
CA LEU A 295 5.16 -1.41 8.72
C LEU A 295 3.79 -1.79 8.11
N GLY A 296 2.78 -0.96 8.30
CA GLY A 296 1.44 -1.21 7.74
C GLY A 296 0.62 0.06 7.62
N ASP A 297 -0.46 0.04 6.85
CA ASP A 297 -1.37 1.18 6.67
C ASP A 297 -2.77 0.88 7.21
N SER A 298 -3.13 -0.39 7.40
CA SER A 298 -4.46 -0.81 7.85
C SER A 298 -4.50 -1.18 9.34
N ARG A 299 -5.70 -1.31 9.90
CA ARG A 299 -5.89 -1.85 11.26
C ARG A 299 -5.47 -3.32 11.36
N GLY A 300 -5.62 -4.08 10.27
CA GLY A 300 -5.30 -5.51 10.24
C GLY A 300 -3.80 -5.80 10.26
N ASP A 301 -2.98 -4.87 9.75
CA ASP A 301 -1.55 -5.09 9.59
C ASP A 301 -0.80 -5.22 10.93
N VAL A 302 -1.32 -4.67 12.03
CA VAL A 302 -0.70 -4.83 13.37
C VAL A 302 -0.57 -6.30 13.78
N ARG A 303 -1.38 -7.17 13.17
CA ARG A 303 -1.44 -8.62 13.40
C ARG A 303 -0.43 -9.40 12.56
N MET A 304 0.29 -8.76 11.63
CA MET A 304 1.28 -9.45 10.79
C MET A 304 2.42 -10.08 11.59
N SER A 305 2.64 -9.66 12.84
CA SER A 305 3.61 -10.27 13.76
C SER A 305 3.04 -11.42 14.60
N GLU A 306 1.72 -11.64 14.59
CA GLU A 306 1.09 -12.72 15.36
C GLU A 306 1.59 -14.10 14.91
N GLY A 307 1.92 -14.94 15.88
CA GLY A 307 2.51 -16.26 15.64
C GLY A 307 4.04 -16.28 15.71
N LEU A 308 4.70 -15.11 15.75
CA LEU A 308 6.12 -15.02 16.04
C LEU A 308 6.37 -14.99 17.54
N ASP A 309 7.49 -15.60 17.94
CA ASP A 309 8.03 -15.48 19.30
C ASP A 309 8.97 -14.26 19.34
N ALA A 310 8.36 -13.06 19.41
CA ALA A 310 9.06 -11.79 19.43
C ALA A 310 9.16 -11.23 20.86
N ASP A 311 10.32 -10.70 21.22
CA ASP A 311 10.56 -10.05 22.51
C ASP A 311 10.09 -8.59 22.49
N GLU A 312 10.21 -7.91 21.34
CA GLU A 312 9.80 -6.51 21.20
C GLU A 312 9.39 -6.19 19.77
N ILE A 313 8.37 -5.33 19.63
CA ILE A 313 7.78 -4.97 18.35
C ILE A 313 7.62 -3.45 18.28
N ILE A 314 8.21 -2.82 17.27
CA ILE A 314 7.95 -1.43 16.90
C ILE A 314 6.99 -1.43 15.71
N ARG A 315 5.83 -0.80 15.86
CA ARG A 315 4.82 -0.68 14.81
C ARG A 315 4.81 0.73 14.23
N VAL A 316 4.93 0.83 12.92
CA VAL A 316 4.86 2.09 12.16
C VAL A 316 3.65 2.04 11.21
N GLY A 317 2.69 2.94 11.44
CA GLY A 317 1.42 3.02 10.73
C GLY A 317 1.40 4.14 9.70
N PHE A 318 0.95 3.88 8.47
CA PHE A 318 0.75 4.89 7.43
C PHE A 318 -0.74 5.27 7.33
N LEU A 319 -1.12 6.42 7.90
CA LEU A 319 -2.49 6.93 7.90
C LEU A 319 -2.67 8.03 6.85
N ASN A 320 -3.26 7.68 5.70
CA ASN A 320 -3.35 8.59 4.54
C ASN A 320 -4.78 9.12 4.25
N VAL A 321 -5.81 8.55 4.88
CA VAL A 321 -7.22 8.88 4.66
C VAL A 321 -7.90 9.02 6.02
N HIS A 322 -8.88 9.92 6.13
CA HIS A 322 -9.62 10.16 7.38
C HIS A 322 -8.69 10.38 8.58
N VAL A 323 -7.64 11.18 8.35
CA VAL A 323 -6.53 11.33 9.31
C VAL A 323 -7.05 11.86 10.64
N ASP A 324 -7.93 12.86 10.63
CA ASP A 324 -8.43 13.46 11.87
C ASP A 324 -9.33 12.50 12.65
N GLU A 325 -10.12 11.71 11.94
CA GLU A 325 -11.06 10.77 12.54
C GLU A 325 -10.36 9.52 13.10
N ALA A 326 -9.32 9.04 12.41
CA ALA A 326 -8.66 7.77 12.73
C ALA A 326 -7.34 7.91 13.53
N LEU A 327 -6.78 9.11 13.68
CA LEU A 327 -5.46 9.29 14.29
C LEU A 327 -5.37 8.72 15.71
N ASN A 328 -6.36 8.97 16.56
CA ASN A 328 -6.33 8.50 17.95
C ASN A 328 -6.29 6.97 18.01
N GLU A 329 -7.14 6.29 17.24
CA GLU A 329 -7.14 4.83 17.14
C GLU A 329 -5.80 4.31 16.58
N TYR A 330 -5.26 4.95 15.55
CA TYR A 330 -3.96 4.56 15.00
C TYR A 330 -2.82 4.71 16.01
N LEU A 331 -2.86 5.71 16.91
CA LEU A 331 -1.88 5.87 17.98
C LEU A 331 -2.02 4.84 19.10
N GLU A 332 -3.17 4.18 19.23
CA GLU A 332 -3.35 3.02 20.11
C GLU A 332 -2.81 1.72 19.47
N LEU A 333 -2.90 1.62 18.14
CA LEU A 333 -2.49 0.45 17.36
C LEU A 333 -1.00 0.47 16.97
N TYR A 334 -0.43 1.65 16.74
CA TYR A 334 0.92 1.87 16.22
C TYR A 334 1.75 2.76 17.16
N ASP A 335 3.03 2.42 17.33
CA ASP A 335 3.96 3.22 18.13
C ASP A 335 4.26 4.57 17.45
N VAL A 336 4.35 4.54 16.11
CA VAL A 336 4.62 5.69 15.25
C VAL A 336 3.56 5.75 14.16
N VAL A 337 2.92 6.90 13.97
CA VAL A 337 1.95 7.15 12.90
C VAL A 337 2.49 8.20 11.95
N PHE A 338 2.61 7.82 10.68
CA PHE A 338 2.91 8.69 9.57
C PHE A 338 1.64 9.15 8.89
N THR A 339 1.44 10.46 8.77
CA THR A 339 0.26 11.03 8.12
C THR A 339 0.61 11.80 6.86
N HIS A 340 -0.29 11.83 5.88
CA HIS A 340 -0.16 12.60 4.64
C HIS A 340 1.02 12.15 3.77
N ASP A 341 1.11 10.84 3.54
CA ASP A 341 1.98 10.20 2.55
C ASP A 341 3.50 10.41 2.78
N VAL A 342 3.94 10.26 4.03
CA VAL A 342 5.36 10.33 4.44
C VAL A 342 6.22 9.33 3.64
N SER A 343 7.47 9.70 3.39
CA SER A 343 8.48 8.82 2.78
C SER A 343 8.94 7.70 3.71
N LEU A 344 9.70 6.73 3.20
CA LEU A 344 10.35 5.67 3.99
C LEU A 344 11.66 6.13 4.64
N VAL A 345 12.08 7.39 4.44
CA VAL A 345 13.34 7.91 4.99
C VAL A 345 13.39 7.84 6.53
N PRO A 346 12.34 8.19 7.29
CA PRO A 346 12.39 8.03 8.75
C PRO A 346 12.56 6.57 9.17
N VAL A 347 11.98 5.61 8.44
CA VAL A 347 12.17 4.17 8.70
C VAL A 347 13.62 3.77 8.46
N GLN A 348 14.23 4.24 7.36
CA GLN A 348 15.66 4.05 7.10
C GLN A 348 16.51 4.56 8.26
N MET A 349 16.23 5.77 8.77
CA MET A 349 16.95 6.34 9.91
C MET A 349 16.83 5.49 11.18
N LEU A 350 15.68 4.85 11.42
CA LEU A 350 15.53 3.91 12.54
C LEU A 350 16.49 2.71 12.37
N ILE A 351 16.57 2.14 11.17
CA ILE A 351 17.49 1.02 10.88
C ILE A 351 18.96 1.46 11.02
N GLU A 352 19.32 2.67 10.56
CA GLU A 352 20.66 3.23 10.74
C GLU A 352 21.02 3.35 12.23
N GLN A 353 20.10 3.81 13.06
CA GLN A 353 20.30 3.88 14.52
C GLN A 353 20.47 2.49 15.17
N ILE A 354 19.73 1.49 14.70
CA ILE A 354 19.85 0.11 15.20
C ILE A 354 21.21 -0.49 14.84
N THR A 355 21.75 -0.13 13.68
CA THR A 355 22.98 -0.73 13.13
C THR A 355 24.26 0.02 13.51
N ALA A 356 24.16 1.30 13.92
CA ALA A 356 25.30 2.14 14.29
C ALA A 356 26.13 1.61 15.48
N SER A 357 25.52 0.86 16.41
CA SER A 357 26.20 0.39 17.64
C SER A 357 27.30 -0.65 17.42
N LYS A 358 27.41 -1.24 16.22
CA LYS A 358 28.54 -2.13 15.89
C LYS A 358 29.85 -1.39 15.60
N GLY A 359 29.79 -0.10 15.24
CA GLY A 359 30.98 0.68 14.88
C GLY A 359 31.84 1.13 16.07
N SER A 360 31.34 0.99 17.30
CA SER A 360 32.01 1.53 18.50
C SER A 360 32.73 0.48 19.36
N GLN A 361 32.68 -0.81 18.98
CA GLN A 361 33.35 -1.91 19.72
C GLN A 361 34.53 -2.52 18.97
N GLN A 362 34.91 -1.97 17.80
CA GLN A 362 36.15 -2.27 17.10
C GLN A 362 36.98 -0.99 17.00
N ASN A 363 37.55 -0.55 18.11
CA ASN A 363 38.75 0.29 18.17
C ASN A 363 39.39 0.18 19.54
#